data_AF-C4XFS1-F1
#
_entry.id   AF-C4XFS1-F1
#
_cell.length_a   1.000
_cell.length_b   1.000
_cell.length_c   1.000
_cell.angle_alpha   90.00
_cell.angle_beta   90.00
_cell.angle_gamma   90.00
#
_symmetry.space_group_name_H-M   'P 1'
#
loop_
_entity.id
_entity.type
_entity.pdbx_description
1 polymer ?
#
loop_
_entity_poly.entity_id
_entity_poly.type
_entity_poly.pdbx_seq_one_letter_code
_entity_poly.pdbx_strand_id
1 'polypeptide(L)'
;MNYKQNIDFSFIIFSIMERETNLIKNKKINDIFEAIGIIVTVDNDLKTNNKKHRITLWIFRTLYLVFIALFVLFGFVSFILLKYSNHKNTFDKAIKFIEISSFFVFVVDWLIHWITYPARDKKSKNIGVSYLKYLITSGNIILILTFLPSLYVINNFLPEANQSNALKAFNGFKFLRILRLIMLLNVFVVFKNISESVSNEKVLFFNIFLFIGILIVLFALTVWYTETEYVNNLVRELPEVKANPTKFESEKIKFYTEHTNIVKNFGDALYFSAITLTTIGYGDYIPYSGFTKMIVPLISIVGIAIIAIPGGMVAASVLTSFQKKKDNKEKANELAEIIDAEIERRVKERIKEEEKEMKHDLLHRFDETIQKEKELKHTNEHASHDHKVHK
;
A
#
# COMPACT_ATOMS: atom_id res chain seq x y z
N MET A 1 69.54 16.68 11.85
CA MET A 1 68.48 16.84 12.87
C MET A 1 67.47 15.71 12.69
N ASN A 2 67.44 14.79 13.65
CA ASN A 2 66.53 13.64 13.71
C ASN A 2 65.14 14.10 14.13
N TYR A 3 64.08 13.69 13.43
CA TYR A 3 62.74 13.56 14.02
C TYR A 3 62.05 12.32 13.45
N LYS A 4 61.98 11.28 14.28
CA LYS A 4 61.12 10.10 14.12
C LYS A 4 59.65 10.57 14.19
N GLN A 5 58.88 10.40 13.13
CA GLN A 5 57.42 10.34 13.21
C GLN A 5 57.02 8.90 13.53
N ASN A 6 56.76 8.61 14.81
CA ASN A 6 56.00 7.43 15.19
C ASN A 6 54.53 7.70 14.82
N ILE A 7 54.08 7.12 13.72
CA ILE A 7 52.65 7.00 13.41
C ILE A 7 52.10 5.99 14.41
N ASP A 8 51.24 6.46 15.32
CA ASP A 8 50.59 5.60 16.30
C ASP A 8 49.53 4.74 15.59
N PHE A 9 49.96 3.57 15.10
CA PHE A 9 49.12 2.57 14.43
C PHE A 9 47.93 2.15 15.30
N SER A 10 48.01 2.28 16.63
CA SER A 10 46.91 2.01 17.55
C SER A 10 45.73 2.97 17.32
N PHE A 11 46.00 4.25 17.07
CA PHE A 11 44.97 5.27 16.86
C PHE A 11 44.26 5.13 15.50
N ILE A 12 45.00 4.72 14.47
CA ILE A 12 44.43 4.44 13.13
C ILE A 12 43.59 3.15 13.18
N ILE A 13 44.07 2.09 13.84
CA ILE A 13 43.31 0.85 14.01
C ILE A 13 42.09 1.07 14.90
N PHE A 14 42.19 1.86 15.98
CA PHE A 14 41.06 2.21 16.84
C PHE A 14 40.02 3.06 16.09
N SER A 15 40.45 4.04 15.29
CA SER A 15 39.57 4.85 14.43
C SER A 15 38.88 4.02 13.34
N ILE A 16 39.60 3.07 12.72
CA ILE A 16 39.02 2.15 11.72
C ILE A 16 38.05 1.18 12.40
N MET A 17 38.39 0.62 13.56
CA MET A 17 37.52 -0.25 14.35
C MET A 17 36.29 0.49 14.90
N GLU A 18 36.41 1.76 15.32
CA GLU A 18 35.30 2.59 15.79
C GLU A 18 34.37 2.98 14.63
N ARG A 19 34.93 3.20 13.43
CA ARG A 19 34.16 3.47 12.21
C ARG A 19 33.46 2.21 11.71
N GLU A 20 34.11 1.05 11.73
CA GLU A 20 33.50 -0.23 11.40
C GLU A 20 32.46 -0.66 12.43
N THR A 21 32.71 -0.51 13.73
CA THR A 21 31.71 -0.79 14.76
C THR A 21 30.51 0.15 14.67
N ASN A 22 30.70 1.45 14.38
CA ASN A 22 29.58 2.37 14.11
C ASN A 22 28.83 2.03 12.82
N LEU A 23 29.51 1.57 11.77
CA LEU A 23 28.88 1.08 10.53
C LEU A 23 28.09 -0.22 10.77
N ILE A 24 28.63 -1.16 11.54
CA ILE A 24 27.99 -2.44 11.91
C ILE A 24 26.80 -2.20 12.85
N LYS A 25 26.92 -1.26 13.80
CA LYS A 25 25.84 -0.87 14.72
C LYS A 25 24.71 -0.16 13.96
N ASN A 26 25.06 0.72 13.02
CA ASN A 26 24.07 1.32 12.11
C ASN A 26 23.41 0.29 11.20
N LYS A 27 24.16 -0.71 10.71
CA LYS A 27 23.58 -1.79 9.89
C LYS A 27 22.58 -2.63 10.67
N LYS A 28 22.92 -3.08 11.88
CA LYS A 28 22.01 -3.88 12.72
C LYS A 28 20.77 -3.10 13.16
N ILE A 29 20.91 -1.81 13.47
CA ILE A 29 19.77 -0.93 13.81
C ILE A 29 18.89 -0.72 12.57
N ASN A 30 19.49 -0.50 11.40
CA ASN A 30 18.76 -0.33 10.16
C ASN A 30 18.00 -1.61 9.76
N ASP A 31 18.60 -2.78 9.94
CA ASP A 31 17.95 -4.09 9.72
C ASP A 31 16.73 -4.28 10.65
N ILE A 32 16.84 -3.84 11.92
CA ILE A 32 15.73 -3.85 12.88
C ILE A 32 14.63 -2.87 12.44
N PHE A 33 14.96 -1.65 12.04
CA PHE A 33 13.97 -0.69 11.55
C PHE A 33 13.33 -1.11 10.24
N GLU A 34 14.06 -1.80 9.36
CA GLU A 34 13.49 -2.41 8.16
C GLU A 34 12.50 -3.52 8.53
N ALA A 35 12.87 -4.41 9.46
CA ALA A 35 11.98 -5.47 9.96
C ALA A 35 10.71 -4.91 10.63
N ILE A 36 10.84 -3.92 11.53
CA ILE A 36 9.71 -3.25 12.17
C ILE A 36 8.87 -2.52 11.12
N GLY A 37 9.51 -1.83 10.18
CA GLY A 37 8.82 -1.15 9.08
C GLY A 37 7.98 -2.10 8.24
N ILE A 38 8.50 -3.28 7.90
CA ILE A 38 7.77 -4.34 7.19
C ILE A 38 6.54 -4.81 7.98
N ILE A 39 6.71 -5.03 9.29
CA ILE A 39 5.61 -5.47 10.18
C ILE A 39 4.50 -4.42 10.20
N VAL A 40 4.89 -3.17 10.43
CA VAL A 40 3.99 -2.05 10.72
C VAL A 40 3.26 -1.58 9.47
N THR A 41 3.92 -1.56 8.32
CA THR A 41 3.26 -1.23 7.04
C THR A 41 2.66 -2.41 6.33
N VAL A 42 2.72 -3.58 6.97
CA VAL A 42 2.22 -4.84 6.45
C VAL A 42 2.70 -5.13 5.02
N ASP A 43 3.98 -4.83 4.73
CA ASP A 43 4.50 -5.05 3.39
C ASP A 43 4.63 -6.55 3.11
N ASN A 44 4.29 -6.95 1.89
CA ASN A 44 4.29 -8.34 1.45
C ASN A 44 5.61 -8.78 0.81
N ASP A 45 6.48 -7.83 0.43
CA ASP A 45 7.78 -8.11 -0.19
C ASP A 45 8.87 -8.37 0.86
N LEU A 46 8.86 -9.59 1.42
CA LEU A 46 9.88 -10.04 2.36
C LEU A 46 11.18 -10.41 1.60
N LYS A 47 12.13 -9.47 1.51
CA LYS A 47 13.45 -9.65 0.87
C LYS A 47 14.44 -10.52 1.67
N THR A 48 13.95 -11.58 2.32
CA THR A 48 14.80 -12.46 3.14
C THR A 48 14.83 -13.85 2.53
N ASN A 49 16.04 -14.31 2.15
CA ASN A 49 16.28 -15.68 1.68
C ASN A 49 16.14 -16.73 2.80
N ASN A 50 16.12 -16.32 4.07
CA ASN A 50 15.99 -17.23 5.20
C ASN A 50 14.50 -17.55 5.49
N LYS A 51 14.12 -18.82 5.26
CA LYS A 51 12.76 -19.32 5.48
C LYS A 51 12.26 -19.11 6.92
N LYS A 52 13.11 -19.32 7.94
CA LYS A 52 12.73 -19.13 9.35
C LYS A 52 12.42 -17.66 9.64
N HIS A 53 13.32 -16.77 9.23
CA HIS A 53 13.15 -15.33 9.43
C HIS A 53 11.88 -14.80 8.72
N ARG A 54 11.59 -15.30 7.52
CA ARG A 54 10.37 -14.96 6.77
C ARG A 54 9.09 -15.36 7.51
N ILE A 55 9.06 -16.56 8.11
CA ILE A 55 7.92 -17.04 8.91
C ILE A 55 7.74 -16.18 10.16
N THR A 56 8.84 -15.86 10.86
CA THR A 56 8.80 -15.00 12.05
C THR A 56 8.20 -13.62 11.72
N LEU A 57 8.67 -12.96 10.66
CA LEU A 57 8.13 -11.68 10.21
C LEU A 57 6.64 -11.77 9.87
N TRP A 58 6.22 -12.84 9.20
CA TRP A 58 4.82 -13.06 8.86
C TRP A 58 3.92 -13.20 10.10
N ILE A 59 4.37 -13.92 11.14
CA ILE A 59 3.63 -14.07 12.40
C ILE A 59 3.47 -12.72 13.10
N PHE A 60 4.59 -11.99 13.32
CA PHE A 60 4.55 -10.70 14.01
C PHE A 60 3.70 -9.66 13.29
N ARG A 61 3.80 -9.61 11.96
CA ARG A 61 2.96 -8.77 11.11
C ARG A 61 1.47 -9.08 11.25
N THR A 62 1.11 -10.36 11.24
CA THR A 62 -0.28 -10.79 11.42
C THR A 62 -0.80 -10.44 12.82
N LEU A 63 0.01 -10.68 13.87
CA LEU A 63 -0.35 -10.33 15.25
C LEU A 63 -0.56 -8.83 15.42
N TYR A 64 0.36 -8.02 14.88
CA TYR A 64 0.25 -6.57 14.91
C TYR A 64 -1.01 -6.08 14.19
N LEU A 65 -1.36 -6.66 13.03
CA LEU A 65 -2.63 -6.35 12.39
C LEU A 65 -3.82 -6.69 13.27
N VAL A 66 -3.88 -7.91 13.82
CA VAL A 66 -5.02 -8.34 14.63
C VAL A 66 -5.18 -7.42 15.84
N PHE A 67 -4.06 -7.00 16.43
CA PHE A 67 -4.02 -6.01 17.48
C PHE A 67 -4.62 -4.66 17.04
N ILE A 68 -4.16 -4.08 15.92
CA ILE A 68 -4.72 -2.83 15.40
C ILE A 68 -6.22 -2.99 15.08
N ALA A 69 -6.61 -4.07 14.39
CA ALA A 69 -8.00 -4.36 14.04
C ALA A 69 -8.91 -4.42 15.26
N LEU A 70 -8.45 -5.03 16.36
CA LEU A 70 -9.18 -5.10 17.63
C LEU A 70 -9.39 -3.70 18.23
N PHE A 71 -8.38 -2.83 18.21
CA PHE A 71 -8.51 -1.44 18.65
C PHE A 71 -9.38 -0.58 17.73
N VAL A 72 -9.42 -0.90 16.44
CA VAL A 72 -10.39 -0.30 15.50
C VAL A 72 -11.81 -0.68 15.90
N LEU A 73 -12.08 -1.97 16.13
CA LEU A 73 -13.38 -2.46 16.57
C LEU A 73 -13.81 -1.86 17.91
N PHE A 74 -12.91 -1.75 18.88
CA PHE A 74 -13.18 -1.08 20.17
C PHE A 74 -13.59 0.38 19.97
N GLY A 75 -12.96 1.09 19.03
CA GLY A 75 -13.35 2.44 18.64
C GLY A 75 -14.79 2.56 18.12
N PHE A 76 -15.38 1.48 17.60
CA PHE A 76 -16.78 1.43 17.17
C PHE A 76 -17.73 1.02 18.29
N VAL A 77 -17.28 0.17 19.23
CA VAL A 77 -18.06 -0.18 20.43
C VAL A 77 -18.43 1.07 21.22
N SER A 78 -17.58 2.10 21.23
CA SER A 78 -17.92 3.37 21.89
C SER A 78 -19.13 4.08 21.28
N PHE A 79 -19.43 3.92 19.98
CA PHE A 79 -20.68 4.44 19.39
C PHE A 79 -21.93 3.75 19.93
N ILE A 80 -21.85 2.43 20.09
CA ILE A 80 -22.94 1.64 20.67
C ILE A 80 -23.16 2.09 22.11
N LEU A 81 -22.08 2.23 22.87
CA LEU A 81 -22.15 2.66 24.27
C LEU A 81 -22.66 4.10 24.44
N LEU A 82 -22.35 5.02 23.51
CA LEU A 82 -22.89 6.38 23.54
C LEU A 82 -24.42 6.42 23.41
N LYS A 83 -25.02 5.49 22.68
CA LYS A 83 -26.49 5.36 22.60
C LYS A 83 -27.10 4.98 23.96
N TYR A 84 -26.38 4.26 24.81
CA TYR A 84 -26.86 3.75 26.11
C TYR A 84 -26.30 4.52 27.33
N SER A 85 -25.35 5.44 27.13
CA SER A 85 -24.69 6.25 28.16
C SER A 85 -25.67 7.06 29.01
N ASN A 86 -26.82 7.47 28.44
CA ASN A 86 -27.88 8.20 29.14
C ASN A 86 -28.48 7.47 30.36
N HIS A 87 -28.16 6.21 30.64
CA HIS A 87 -28.82 5.44 31.71
C HIS A 87 -27.88 4.90 32.82
N LYS A 88 -26.54 4.87 32.66
CA LYS A 88 -25.62 4.35 33.71
C LYS A 88 -24.19 4.95 33.66
N ASN A 89 -23.74 5.52 34.78
CA ASN A 89 -22.38 6.05 35.01
C ASN A 89 -21.23 5.07 34.74
N THR A 90 -21.48 3.75 34.76
CA THR A 90 -20.46 2.72 34.48
C THR A 90 -20.01 2.75 33.02
N PHE A 91 -20.91 3.06 32.07
CA PHE A 91 -20.58 3.09 30.65
C PHE A 91 -19.68 4.27 30.29
N ASP A 92 -19.84 5.41 30.95
CA ASP A 92 -19.02 6.59 30.69
C ASP A 92 -17.55 6.37 31.07
N LYS A 93 -17.30 5.66 32.18
CA LYS A 93 -15.95 5.26 32.57
C LYS A 93 -15.33 4.30 31.55
N ALA A 94 -16.10 3.32 31.08
CA ALA A 94 -15.65 2.36 30.06
C ALA A 94 -15.36 3.05 28.70
N ILE A 95 -16.23 3.96 28.27
CA ILE A 95 -16.02 4.78 27.05
C ILE A 95 -14.72 5.57 27.18
N LYS A 96 -14.53 6.32 28.28
CA LYS A 96 -13.30 7.09 28.51
C LYS A 96 -12.07 6.20 28.48
N PHE A 97 -12.11 5.03 29.12
CA PHE A 97 -11.00 4.09 29.12
C PHE A 97 -10.66 3.58 27.70
N ILE A 98 -11.67 3.21 26.91
CA ILE A 98 -11.48 2.77 25.51
C ILE A 98 -10.87 3.90 24.68
N GLU A 99 -11.42 5.10 24.77
CA GLU A 99 -10.96 6.27 24.01
C GLU A 99 -9.50 6.62 24.34
N ILE A 100 -9.13 6.63 25.63
CA ILE A 100 -7.76 6.88 26.09
C ILE A 100 -6.81 5.78 25.60
N SER A 101 -7.20 4.51 25.76
CA SER A 101 -6.36 3.38 25.35
C SER A 101 -6.12 3.37 23.84
N SER A 102 -7.18 3.58 23.06
CA SER A 102 -7.10 3.74 21.60
C SER A 102 -6.22 4.92 21.20
N PHE A 103 -6.34 6.08 21.86
CA PHE A 103 -5.50 7.25 21.59
C PHE A 103 -4.01 6.90 21.66
N PHE A 104 -3.56 6.28 22.75
CA PHE A 104 -2.15 5.91 22.90
C PHE A 104 -1.70 4.88 21.86
N VAL A 105 -2.52 3.87 21.58
CA VAL A 105 -2.20 2.86 20.55
C VAL A 105 -2.00 3.53 19.18
N PHE A 106 -2.88 4.44 18.76
CA PHE A 106 -2.75 5.10 17.46
C PHE A 106 -1.62 6.12 17.39
N VAL A 107 -1.27 6.79 18.51
CA VAL A 107 -0.08 7.64 18.57
C VAL A 107 1.18 6.80 18.37
N VAL A 108 1.30 5.69 19.11
CA VAL A 108 2.44 4.78 18.99
C VAL A 108 2.53 4.19 17.59
N ASP A 109 1.39 3.77 17.04
CA ASP A 109 1.28 3.27 15.68
C ASP A 109 1.82 4.27 14.64
N TRP A 110 1.34 5.53 14.69
CA TRP A 110 1.80 6.60 13.83
C TRP A 110 3.30 6.89 14.00
N LEU A 111 3.79 6.94 15.24
CA LEU A 111 5.20 7.19 15.54
C LEU A 111 6.11 6.08 14.97
N ILE A 112 5.73 4.81 15.12
CA ILE A 112 6.54 3.70 14.60
C ILE A 112 6.61 3.76 13.07
N HIS A 113 5.51 4.10 12.39
CA HIS A 113 5.53 4.29 10.95
C HIS A 113 6.50 5.40 10.52
N TRP A 114 6.49 6.53 11.25
CA TRP A 114 7.35 7.67 10.96
C TRP A 114 8.83 7.36 11.22
N ILE A 115 9.15 6.77 12.37
CA ILE A 115 10.52 6.40 12.78
C ILE A 115 11.12 5.36 11.83
N THR A 116 10.32 4.42 11.33
CA THR A 116 10.81 3.34 10.43
C THR A 116 10.76 3.71 8.95
N TYR A 117 10.31 4.90 8.57
CA TYR A 117 10.22 5.32 7.17
C TYR A 117 11.59 5.42 6.46
N PRO A 118 12.64 6.02 7.05
CA PRO A 118 13.93 6.16 6.38
C PRO A 118 14.61 4.84 6.02
N ALA A 119 14.41 3.78 6.82
CA ALA A 119 14.92 2.44 6.53
C ALA A 119 14.34 1.85 5.22
N ARG A 120 13.22 2.40 4.73
CA ARG A 120 12.47 1.90 3.56
C ARG A 120 12.51 2.84 2.36
N ASP A 121 12.91 4.10 2.57
CA ASP A 121 12.94 5.10 1.51
C ASP A 121 14.16 4.94 0.60
N LYS A 122 13.97 4.24 -0.51
CA LYS A 122 15.02 4.01 -1.52
C LYS A 122 15.33 5.23 -2.39
N LYS A 123 14.54 6.31 -2.32
CA LYS A 123 14.64 7.45 -3.24
C LYS A 123 15.43 8.62 -2.64
N SER A 124 15.40 8.79 -1.32
CA SER A 124 16.04 9.94 -0.67
C SER A 124 17.47 9.59 -0.25
N LYS A 125 18.43 10.46 -0.59
CA LYS A 125 19.83 10.29 -0.17
C LYS A 125 20.07 10.70 1.28
N ASN A 126 19.24 11.59 1.82
CA ASN A 126 19.37 12.14 3.18
C ASN A 126 18.27 11.63 4.10
N ILE A 127 18.66 11.13 5.29
CA ILE A 127 17.75 10.58 6.31
C ILE A 127 16.73 11.64 6.80
N GLY A 128 17.18 12.87 7.06
CA GLY A 128 16.29 13.96 7.50
C GLY A 128 15.21 14.33 6.48
N VAL A 129 15.56 14.33 5.18
CA VAL A 129 14.60 14.57 4.10
C VAL A 129 13.58 13.45 4.02
N SER A 130 13.99 12.21 4.31
CA SER A 130 13.10 11.06 4.37
C SER A 130 12.01 11.22 5.43
N TYR A 131 12.37 11.68 6.64
CA TYR A 131 11.38 11.95 7.70
C TYR A 131 10.34 13.00 7.31
N LEU A 132 10.75 14.08 6.64
CA LEU A 132 9.83 15.12 6.18
C LEU A 132 8.94 14.64 5.03
N LYS A 133 9.50 13.86 4.12
CA LYS A 133 8.77 13.27 3.00
C LYS A 133 7.65 12.34 3.46
N TYR A 134 7.86 11.60 4.56
CA TYR A 134 6.81 10.76 5.15
C TYR A 134 5.51 11.54 5.41
N LEU A 135 5.61 12.80 5.85
CA LEU A 135 4.45 13.61 6.21
C LEU A 135 3.46 13.82 5.06
N ILE A 136 3.94 13.79 3.82
CA ILE A 136 3.14 14.02 2.61
C ILE A 136 2.70 12.69 1.96
N THR A 137 3.12 11.54 2.50
CA THR A 137 2.73 10.23 1.95
C THR A 137 1.25 9.94 2.19
N SER A 138 0.62 9.22 1.25
CA SER A 138 -0.78 8.78 1.37
C SER A 138 -1.02 7.94 2.64
N GLY A 139 -0.05 7.10 3.02
CA GLY A 139 -0.11 6.33 4.27
C GLY A 139 -0.16 7.19 5.52
N ASN A 140 0.68 8.23 5.60
CA ASN A 140 0.66 9.17 6.71
C ASN A 140 -0.64 9.98 6.78
N ILE A 141 -1.15 10.44 5.63
CA ILE A 141 -2.41 11.18 5.57
C ILE A 141 -3.56 10.34 6.15
N ILE A 142 -3.65 9.05 5.78
CA ILE A 142 -4.65 8.12 6.34
C ILE A 142 -4.46 7.96 7.84
N LEU A 143 -3.24 7.73 8.31
CA LEU A 143 -2.92 7.61 9.74
C LEU A 143 -3.31 8.87 10.54
N ILE A 144 -3.04 10.06 10.02
CA ILE A 144 -3.43 11.32 10.68
C ILE A 144 -4.94 11.46 10.70
N LEU A 145 -5.63 11.25 9.58
CA LEU A 145 -7.10 11.36 9.50
C LEU A 145 -7.79 10.38 10.45
N THR A 146 -7.22 9.19 10.63
CA THR A 146 -7.75 8.16 11.52
C THR A 146 -7.43 8.38 12.99
N PHE A 147 -6.32 9.04 13.28
CA PHE A 147 -5.93 9.47 14.61
C PHE A 147 -6.73 10.70 15.07
N LEU A 148 -7.07 11.62 14.16
CA LEU A 148 -7.71 12.91 14.41
C LEU A 148 -8.86 12.89 15.43
N PRO A 149 -9.82 11.94 15.39
CA PRO A 149 -10.94 11.93 16.33
C PRO A 149 -10.51 11.64 17.77
N SER A 150 -9.34 11.03 17.95
CA SER A 150 -8.78 10.65 19.25
C SER A 150 -8.15 11.85 19.97
N LEU A 151 -7.85 12.95 19.25
CA LEU A 151 -7.31 14.17 19.86
C LEU A 151 -8.26 14.81 20.87
N TYR A 152 -9.57 14.56 20.76
CA TYR A 152 -10.56 14.97 21.77
C TYR A 152 -10.19 14.48 23.18
N VAL A 153 -9.54 13.32 23.29
CA VAL A 153 -9.11 12.75 24.58
C VAL A 153 -8.20 13.69 25.35
N ILE A 154 -7.39 14.51 24.68
CA ILE A 154 -6.51 15.50 25.33
C ILE A 154 -7.33 16.47 26.19
N ASN A 155 -8.55 16.82 25.75
CA ASN A 155 -9.44 17.69 26.50
C ASN A 155 -9.87 17.09 27.85
N ASN A 156 -9.90 15.75 27.98
CA ASN A 156 -10.22 15.07 29.24
C ASN A 156 -9.07 15.12 30.25
N PHE A 157 -7.83 15.39 29.80
CA PHE A 157 -6.66 15.52 30.66
C PHE A 157 -6.39 16.97 31.10
N LEU A 158 -7.01 17.95 30.45
CA LEU A 158 -6.90 19.36 30.81
C LEU A 158 -7.87 19.71 31.95
N PRO A 159 -7.49 20.59 32.90
CA PRO A 159 -8.42 21.17 33.85
C PRO A 159 -9.61 21.80 33.14
N GLU A 160 -10.81 21.76 33.74
CA GLU A 160 -12.04 22.25 33.10
C GLU A 160 -11.92 23.70 32.58
N ALA A 161 -11.19 24.55 33.30
CA ALA A 161 -10.91 25.94 32.92
C ALA A 161 -10.10 26.09 31.61
N ASN A 162 -9.31 25.09 31.23
CA ASN A 162 -8.42 25.11 30.06
C ASN A 162 -8.95 24.25 28.89
N GLN A 163 -10.16 23.70 29.02
CA GLN A 163 -10.77 22.91 27.94
C GLN A 163 -11.10 23.80 26.75
N SER A 164 -10.66 23.41 25.56
CA SER A 164 -10.87 24.20 24.34
C SER A 164 -12.03 23.65 23.50
N ASN A 165 -12.82 24.56 22.93
CA ASN A 165 -13.87 24.19 21.97
C ASN A 165 -13.29 23.54 20.71
N ALA A 166 -12.06 23.91 20.34
CA ALA A 166 -11.32 23.28 19.24
C ALA A 166 -11.07 21.79 19.50
N LEU A 167 -10.64 21.40 20.71
CA LEU A 167 -10.46 19.98 21.04
C LEU A 167 -11.79 19.23 21.12
N LYS A 168 -12.85 19.89 21.61
CA LYS A 168 -14.22 19.32 21.61
C LYS A 168 -14.73 19.03 20.20
N ALA A 169 -14.37 19.84 19.20
CA ALA A 169 -14.76 19.61 17.81
C ALA A 169 -14.25 18.26 17.26
N PHE A 170 -13.13 17.74 17.77
CA PHE A 170 -12.62 16.42 17.35
C PHE A 170 -13.57 15.26 17.67
N ASN A 171 -14.46 15.43 18.65
CA ASN A 171 -15.51 14.47 18.96
C ASN A 171 -16.53 14.31 17.82
N GLY A 172 -16.72 15.33 16.96
CA GLY A 172 -17.59 15.26 15.79
C GLY A 172 -17.01 14.43 14.64
N PHE A 173 -15.69 14.30 14.57
CA PHE A 173 -15.00 13.53 13.53
C PHE A 173 -14.96 12.03 13.79
N LYS A 174 -15.70 11.51 14.77
CA LYS A 174 -15.68 10.07 15.09
C LYS A 174 -15.98 9.18 13.87
N PHE A 175 -16.76 9.65 12.89
CA PHE A 175 -17.00 8.90 11.65
C PHE A 175 -15.71 8.59 10.88
N LEU A 176 -14.67 9.42 10.97
CA LEU A 176 -13.35 9.16 10.35
C LEU A 176 -12.65 7.92 10.91
N ARG A 177 -13.13 7.35 12.03
CA ARG A 177 -12.67 6.04 12.51
C ARG A 177 -12.91 4.93 11.50
N ILE A 178 -13.89 5.08 10.60
CA ILE A 178 -14.10 4.12 9.51
C ILE A 178 -12.95 4.06 8.54
N LEU A 179 -12.20 5.16 8.39
CA LEU A 179 -10.98 5.17 7.58
C LEU A 179 -9.89 4.26 8.17
N ARG A 180 -9.97 3.87 9.45
CA ARG A 180 -9.04 2.90 10.05
C ARG A 180 -9.16 1.52 9.40
N LEU A 181 -10.34 1.18 8.87
CA LEU A 181 -10.52 -0.06 8.13
C LEU A 181 -9.67 -0.09 6.86
N ILE A 182 -9.38 1.08 6.26
CA ILE A 182 -8.50 1.18 5.09
C ILE A 182 -7.09 0.67 5.42
N MET A 183 -6.62 0.87 6.65
CA MET A 183 -5.33 0.34 7.09
C MET A 183 -5.28 -1.20 7.08
N LEU A 184 -6.42 -1.86 7.37
CA LEU A 184 -6.54 -3.31 7.30
C LEU A 184 -6.57 -3.83 5.85
N LEU A 185 -6.99 -2.99 4.90
CA LEU A 185 -7.00 -3.35 3.47
C LEU A 185 -5.58 -3.53 2.92
N ASN A 186 -4.59 -2.80 3.44
CA ASN A 186 -3.19 -2.88 2.98
C ASN A 186 -2.57 -4.29 3.07
N VAL A 187 -3.20 -5.18 3.84
CA VAL A 187 -2.68 -6.53 4.12
C VAL A 187 -2.95 -7.49 3.00
N PHE A 188 -4.09 -7.33 2.36
CA PHE A 188 -4.37 -8.11 1.18
C PHE A 188 -3.50 -7.54 0.06
N VAL A 189 -2.57 -8.37 -0.43
CA VAL A 189 -1.76 -8.12 -1.63
C VAL A 189 -2.63 -7.57 -2.77
N VAL A 190 -3.89 -8.01 -2.83
CA VAL A 190 -4.91 -7.56 -3.77
C VAL A 190 -5.07 -6.03 -3.77
N PHE A 191 -5.18 -5.37 -2.61
CA PHE A 191 -5.34 -3.91 -2.57
C PHE A 191 -4.07 -3.16 -2.96
N LYS A 192 -2.88 -3.71 -2.66
CA LYS A 192 -1.60 -3.16 -3.18
C LYS A 192 -1.59 -3.19 -4.71
N ASN A 193 -1.96 -4.33 -5.30
CA ASN A 193 -2.05 -4.47 -6.76
C ASN A 193 -3.13 -3.53 -7.35
N ILE A 194 -4.31 -3.41 -6.73
CA ILE A 194 -5.36 -2.48 -7.17
C ILE A 194 -4.85 -1.03 -7.11
N SER A 195 -4.22 -0.62 -6.01
CA SER A 195 -3.71 0.73 -5.83
C SER A 195 -2.59 1.05 -6.83
N GLU A 196 -1.73 0.08 -7.13
CA GLU A 196 -0.68 0.20 -8.13
C GLU A 196 -1.27 0.34 -9.53
N SER A 197 -2.25 -0.50 -9.87
CA SER A 197 -3.00 -0.41 -11.13
C SER A 197 -3.70 0.95 -11.32
N VAL A 198 -4.45 1.41 -10.31
CA VAL A 198 -5.08 2.73 -10.33
C VAL A 198 -4.02 3.82 -10.44
N SER A 199 -2.86 3.61 -9.82
CA SER A 199 -1.75 4.56 -9.88
C SER A 199 -1.03 4.61 -11.22
N ASN A 200 -1.04 3.51 -11.98
CA ASN A 200 -0.49 3.45 -13.33
C ASN A 200 -1.42 4.14 -14.33
N GLU A 201 -2.73 4.02 -14.13
CA GLU A 201 -3.76 4.56 -15.04
C GLU A 201 -4.48 5.82 -14.48
N LYS A 202 -3.80 6.61 -13.64
CA LYS A 202 -4.42 7.74 -12.90
C LYS A 202 -5.16 8.73 -13.79
N VAL A 203 -4.60 9.03 -14.97
CA VAL A 203 -5.18 9.99 -15.93
C VAL A 203 -6.52 9.46 -16.46
N LEU A 204 -6.58 8.17 -16.81
CA LEU A 204 -7.79 7.56 -17.33
C LEU A 204 -8.89 7.50 -16.25
N PHE A 205 -8.54 7.07 -15.03
CA PHE A 205 -9.46 7.11 -13.90
C PHE A 205 -9.98 8.52 -13.62
N PHE A 206 -9.10 9.52 -13.61
CA PHE A 206 -9.49 10.91 -13.39
C PHE A 206 -10.49 11.38 -14.44
N ASN A 207 -10.21 11.13 -15.73
CA ASN A 207 -11.09 11.52 -16.82
C ASN A 207 -12.47 10.84 -16.72
N ILE A 208 -12.51 9.55 -16.36
CA ILE A 208 -13.77 8.81 -16.21
C ILE A 208 -14.56 9.28 -15.00
N PHE A 209 -13.92 9.49 -13.85
CA PHE A 209 -14.62 10.03 -12.67
C PHE A 209 -15.10 11.46 -12.88
N LEU A 210 -14.32 12.29 -13.58
CA LEU A 210 -14.73 13.62 -14.00
C LEU A 210 -15.98 13.55 -14.90
N PHE A 211 -15.96 12.65 -15.88
CA PHE A 211 -17.09 12.44 -16.78
C PHE A 211 -18.35 11.93 -16.05
N ILE A 212 -18.20 10.99 -15.12
CA ILE A 212 -19.30 10.53 -14.24
C ILE A 212 -19.86 11.69 -13.42
N GLY A 213 -18.99 12.53 -12.82
CA GLY A 213 -19.41 13.69 -12.07
C GLY A 213 -20.21 14.69 -12.92
N ILE A 214 -19.72 14.99 -14.12
CA ILE A 214 -20.42 15.85 -15.09
C ILE A 214 -21.78 15.22 -15.48
N LEU A 215 -21.82 13.92 -15.75
CA LEU A 215 -23.06 13.21 -16.09
C LEU A 215 -24.09 13.29 -14.97
N ILE A 216 -23.70 13.07 -13.71
CA ILE A 216 -24.58 13.20 -12.54
C ILE A 216 -25.14 14.63 -12.45
N VAL A 217 -24.29 15.65 -12.64
CA VAL A 217 -24.73 17.06 -12.59
C VAL A 217 -25.69 17.38 -13.73
N LEU A 218 -25.40 16.96 -14.97
CA LEU A 218 -26.29 17.19 -16.12
C LEU A 218 -27.63 16.48 -15.95
N PHE A 219 -27.60 15.25 -15.41
CA PHE A 219 -28.82 14.51 -15.13
C PHE A 219 -29.64 15.21 -14.04
N ALA A 220 -28.99 15.66 -12.96
CA ALA A 220 -29.63 16.38 -11.87
C ALA A 220 -30.23 17.70 -12.34
N LEU A 221 -29.53 18.46 -13.18
CA LEU A 221 -30.05 19.69 -13.79
C LEU A 221 -31.31 19.42 -14.62
N THR A 222 -31.27 18.36 -15.43
CA THR A 222 -32.42 17.95 -16.26
C THR A 222 -33.62 17.60 -15.38
N VAL A 223 -33.44 16.75 -14.36
CA VAL A 223 -34.51 16.34 -13.44
C VAL A 223 -35.04 17.54 -12.67
N TRP A 224 -34.15 18.36 -12.09
CA TRP A 224 -34.53 19.55 -11.34
C TRP A 224 -35.37 20.51 -12.18
N TYR A 225 -34.91 20.82 -13.40
CA TYR A 225 -35.61 21.72 -14.32
C TYR A 225 -37.00 21.19 -14.64
N THR A 226 -37.10 19.93 -15.06
CA THR A 226 -38.34 19.31 -15.54
C THR A 226 -39.37 19.05 -14.44
N GLU A 227 -38.94 18.67 -13.24
CA GLU A 227 -39.81 18.51 -12.07
C GLU A 227 -40.28 19.87 -11.53
N THR A 228 -39.37 20.85 -11.48
CA THR A 228 -39.75 22.22 -11.06
C THR A 228 -40.75 22.83 -12.02
N GLU A 229 -40.56 22.65 -13.34
CA GLU A 229 -41.49 23.13 -14.35
C GLU A 229 -42.86 22.45 -14.23
N TYR A 230 -42.89 21.13 -13.99
CA TYR A 230 -44.12 20.39 -13.74
C TYR A 230 -44.90 20.94 -12.53
N VAL A 231 -44.23 21.14 -11.39
CA VAL A 231 -44.85 21.70 -10.18
C VAL A 231 -45.32 23.13 -10.43
N ASN A 232 -44.50 23.97 -11.07
CA ASN A 232 -44.88 25.35 -11.37
C ASN A 232 -46.15 25.41 -12.23
N ASN A 233 -46.29 24.52 -13.22
CA ASN A 233 -47.49 24.46 -14.06
C ASN A 233 -48.71 24.00 -13.26
N LEU A 234 -48.58 23.00 -12.39
CA LEU A 234 -49.68 22.54 -11.56
C LEU A 234 -50.15 23.61 -10.56
N VAL A 235 -49.21 24.30 -9.92
CA VAL A 235 -49.52 25.37 -8.95
C VAL A 235 -50.16 26.58 -9.63
N ARG A 236 -49.73 26.94 -10.85
CA ARG A 236 -50.37 28.01 -11.66
C ARG A 236 -51.82 27.70 -12.00
N GLU A 237 -52.17 26.42 -12.12
CA GLU A 237 -53.53 25.99 -12.45
C GLU A 237 -54.49 26.06 -11.24
N LEU A 238 -53.98 26.22 -10.01
CA LEU A 238 -54.81 26.27 -8.81
C LEU A 238 -55.74 27.50 -8.80
N PRO A 239 -57.02 27.36 -8.39
CA PRO A 239 -57.97 28.48 -8.35
C PRO A 239 -57.47 29.66 -7.51
N GLU A 240 -56.82 29.38 -6.38
CA GLU A 240 -56.27 30.40 -5.49
C GLU A 240 -55.19 31.26 -6.16
N VAL A 241 -54.34 30.64 -6.97
CA VAL A 241 -53.24 31.29 -7.69
C VAL A 241 -53.74 32.01 -8.93
N LYS A 242 -54.72 31.42 -9.65
CA LYS A 242 -55.39 32.10 -10.79
C LYS A 242 -56.11 33.37 -10.34
N ALA A 243 -56.76 33.34 -9.17
CA ALA A 243 -57.45 34.49 -8.60
C ALA A 243 -56.47 35.56 -8.07
N ASN A 244 -55.32 35.14 -7.52
CA ASN A 244 -54.30 36.05 -7.01
C ASN A 244 -52.88 35.49 -7.26
N PRO A 245 -52.17 35.95 -8.32
CA PRO A 245 -50.83 35.47 -8.66
C PRO A 245 -49.77 35.66 -7.55
N THR A 246 -49.98 36.59 -6.61
CA THR A 246 -49.05 36.81 -5.49
C THR A 246 -48.99 35.62 -4.52
N LYS A 247 -49.99 34.74 -4.53
CA LYS A 247 -50.03 33.50 -3.73
C LYS A 247 -49.19 32.35 -4.31
N PHE A 248 -48.58 32.51 -5.49
CA PHE A 248 -47.87 31.43 -6.17
C PHE A 248 -46.81 30.75 -5.29
N GLU A 249 -45.94 31.53 -4.64
CA GLU A 249 -44.86 30.97 -3.81
C GLU A 249 -45.39 30.29 -2.54
N SER A 250 -46.43 30.85 -1.90
CA SER A 250 -47.02 30.22 -0.70
C SER A 250 -47.69 28.89 -1.04
N GLU A 251 -48.42 28.81 -2.15
CA GLU A 251 -49.05 27.57 -2.61
C GLU A 251 -48.02 26.55 -3.08
N LYS A 252 -46.93 26.99 -3.71
CA LYS A 252 -45.81 26.11 -4.09
C LYS A 252 -45.14 25.47 -2.87
N ILE A 253 -44.90 26.24 -1.81
CA ILE A 253 -44.35 25.72 -0.55
C ILE A 253 -45.31 24.71 0.08
N LYS A 254 -46.61 25.01 0.10
CA LYS A 254 -47.65 24.11 0.60
C LYS A 254 -47.67 22.79 -0.19
N PHE A 255 -47.63 22.87 -1.52
CA PHE A 255 -47.57 21.71 -2.40
C PHE A 255 -46.38 20.79 -2.08
N TYR A 256 -45.18 21.35 -1.92
CA TYR A 256 -43.99 20.57 -1.53
C TYR A 256 -44.03 20.03 -0.10
N THR A 257 -44.84 20.62 0.77
CA THR A 257 -45.03 20.13 2.15
C THR A 257 -45.95 18.90 2.16
N GLU A 258 -46.96 18.90 1.29
CA GLU A 258 -47.88 17.78 1.09
C GLU A 258 -47.25 16.64 0.27
N HIS A 259 -46.34 16.97 -0.66
CA HIS A 259 -45.67 16.01 -1.54
C HIS A 259 -44.17 15.94 -1.25
N THR A 260 -43.79 15.10 -0.28
CA THR A 260 -42.41 15.00 0.20
C THR A 260 -41.46 14.30 -0.76
N ASN A 261 -41.98 13.52 -1.70
CA ASN A 261 -41.22 12.68 -2.63
C ASN A 261 -40.98 13.33 -4.00
N ILE A 262 -41.25 14.63 -4.12
CA ILE A 262 -40.94 15.43 -5.30
C ILE A 262 -39.64 16.19 -5.06
N VAL A 263 -38.79 16.26 -6.08
CA VAL A 263 -37.56 17.05 -6.07
C VAL A 263 -37.90 18.54 -5.89
N LYS A 264 -37.40 19.16 -4.82
CA LYS A 264 -37.72 20.56 -4.47
C LYS A 264 -36.63 21.53 -4.90
N ASN A 265 -35.38 21.10 -4.74
CA ASN A 265 -34.20 21.90 -5.00
C ASN A 265 -33.16 21.09 -5.79
N PHE A 266 -32.11 21.76 -6.25
CA PHE A 266 -31.05 21.12 -7.01
C PHE A 266 -30.29 20.04 -6.22
N GLY A 267 -30.15 20.19 -4.89
CA GLY A 267 -29.53 19.19 -4.02
C GLY A 267 -30.31 17.89 -3.99
N ASP A 268 -31.64 17.96 -3.89
CA ASP A 268 -32.54 16.80 -3.98
C ASP A 268 -32.37 16.09 -5.33
N ALA A 269 -32.26 16.86 -6.43
CA ALA A 269 -32.06 16.31 -7.76
C ALA A 269 -30.68 15.65 -7.91
N LEU A 270 -29.63 16.26 -7.36
CA LEU A 270 -28.28 15.71 -7.36
C LEU A 270 -28.21 14.40 -6.58
N TYR A 271 -28.87 14.36 -5.41
CA TYR A 271 -29.03 13.16 -4.63
C TYR A 271 -29.81 12.08 -5.40
N PHE A 272 -30.97 12.41 -5.96
CA PHE A 272 -31.79 11.50 -6.77
C PHE A 272 -31.00 10.93 -7.97
N SER A 273 -30.31 11.77 -8.73
CA SER A 273 -29.49 11.35 -9.86
C SER A 273 -28.33 10.46 -9.43
N ALA A 274 -27.66 10.78 -8.31
CA ALA A 274 -26.58 9.95 -7.78
C ALA A 274 -27.08 8.56 -7.36
N ILE A 275 -28.14 8.46 -6.56
CA ILE A 275 -28.67 7.17 -6.09
C ILE A 275 -29.27 6.34 -7.25
N THR A 276 -29.82 7.00 -8.27
CA THR A 276 -30.38 6.34 -9.45
C THR A 276 -29.28 5.76 -10.33
N LEU A 277 -28.28 6.57 -10.68
CA LEU A 277 -27.17 6.12 -11.54
C LEU A 277 -26.26 5.10 -10.85
N THR A 278 -26.16 5.14 -9.52
CA THR A 278 -25.45 4.12 -8.72
C THR A 278 -26.30 2.90 -8.38
N THR A 279 -27.51 2.80 -8.92
CA THR A 279 -28.44 1.66 -8.74
C THR A 279 -28.86 1.39 -7.28
N ILE A 280 -28.73 2.40 -6.40
CA ILE A 280 -29.19 2.31 -5.00
C ILE A 280 -30.71 2.46 -4.93
N GLY A 281 -31.25 3.54 -5.52
CA GLY A 281 -32.69 3.76 -5.67
C GLY A 281 -33.53 3.61 -4.40
N TYR A 282 -33.30 4.44 -3.38
CA TYR A 282 -34.06 4.38 -2.12
C TYR A 282 -35.58 4.59 -2.29
N GLY A 283 -36.01 5.25 -3.36
CA GLY A 283 -37.43 5.48 -3.67
C GLY A 283 -38.07 6.62 -2.88
N ASP A 284 -37.27 7.43 -2.19
CA ASP A 284 -37.68 8.64 -1.49
C ASP A 284 -38.02 9.80 -2.42
N TYR A 285 -37.39 9.87 -3.60
CA TYR A 285 -37.78 10.74 -4.70
C TYR A 285 -38.19 9.92 -5.92
N ILE A 286 -39.31 10.29 -6.56
CA ILE A 286 -39.81 9.65 -7.77
C ILE A 286 -40.17 10.71 -8.82
N PRO A 287 -40.00 10.42 -10.13
CA PRO A 287 -40.34 11.38 -11.18
C PRO A 287 -41.86 11.50 -11.33
N TYR A 288 -42.36 12.73 -11.33
CA TYR A 288 -43.79 13.02 -11.55
C TYR A 288 -44.05 13.56 -12.96
N SER A 289 -43.16 14.41 -13.45
CA SER A 289 -43.24 14.98 -14.79
C SER A 289 -43.16 13.89 -15.86
N GLY A 290 -44.02 13.98 -16.87
CA GLY A 290 -44.04 13.02 -17.99
C GLY A 290 -42.71 12.99 -18.75
N PHE A 291 -42.08 14.16 -18.91
CA PHE A 291 -40.76 14.25 -19.54
C PHE A 291 -39.68 13.58 -18.68
N THR A 292 -39.70 13.79 -17.36
CA THR A 292 -38.76 13.18 -16.43
C THR A 292 -38.91 11.66 -16.40
N LYS A 293 -40.16 11.15 -16.40
CA LYS A 293 -40.45 9.70 -16.51
C LYS A 293 -39.91 9.07 -17.79
N MET A 294 -39.84 9.82 -18.89
CA MET A 294 -39.28 9.34 -20.15
C MET A 294 -37.75 9.40 -20.17
N ILE A 295 -37.16 10.50 -19.71
CA ILE A 295 -35.71 10.73 -19.82
C ILE A 295 -34.91 9.95 -18.76
N VAL A 296 -35.46 9.73 -17.57
CA VAL A 296 -34.77 9.03 -16.47
C VAL A 296 -34.34 7.61 -16.88
N PRO A 297 -35.21 6.74 -17.43
CA PRO A 297 -34.79 5.42 -17.90
C PRO A 297 -33.72 5.47 -18.99
N LEU A 298 -33.86 6.39 -19.96
CA LEU A 298 -32.92 6.52 -21.08
C LEU A 298 -31.52 6.91 -20.61
N ILE A 299 -31.43 7.95 -19.77
CA ILE A 299 -30.15 8.40 -19.19
C ILE A 299 -29.59 7.34 -18.24
N SER A 300 -30.45 6.63 -17.49
CA SER A 300 -29.99 5.60 -16.55
C SER A 300 -29.29 4.44 -17.25
N ILE A 301 -29.78 3.97 -18.40
CA ILE A 301 -29.12 2.91 -19.18
C ILE A 301 -27.68 3.32 -19.53
N VAL A 302 -27.50 4.54 -20.03
CA VAL A 302 -26.19 5.07 -20.42
C VAL A 302 -25.31 5.31 -19.20
N GLY A 303 -25.85 5.91 -18.14
CA GLY A 303 -25.09 6.26 -16.94
C GLY A 303 -24.65 5.05 -16.14
N ILE A 304 -25.46 4.00 -16.03
CA ILE A 304 -25.08 2.74 -15.39
C ILE A 304 -23.93 2.09 -16.15
N ALA A 305 -23.97 2.08 -17.50
CA ALA A 305 -22.89 1.54 -18.32
C ALA A 305 -21.56 2.29 -18.08
N ILE A 306 -21.60 3.63 -17.97
CA ILE A 306 -20.42 4.46 -17.71
C ILE A 306 -19.87 4.24 -16.29
N ILE A 307 -20.74 4.17 -15.28
CA ILE A 307 -20.34 3.97 -13.87
C ILE A 307 -19.73 2.58 -13.64
N ALA A 308 -20.05 1.59 -14.47
CA ALA A 308 -19.43 0.27 -14.41
C ALA A 308 -17.95 0.26 -14.87
N ILE A 309 -17.52 1.26 -15.66
CA ILE A 309 -16.18 1.28 -16.29
C ILE A 309 -15.03 1.26 -15.26
N PRO A 310 -15.00 2.12 -14.21
CA PRO A 310 -13.93 2.07 -13.21
C PRO A 310 -13.75 0.69 -12.57
N GLY A 311 -14.85 0.00 -12.26
CA GLY A 311 -14.81 -1.36 -11.71
C GLY A 311 -14.19 -2.36 -12.71
N GLY A 312 -14.60 -2.29 -13.98
CA GLY A 312 -14.03 -3.11 -15.05
C GLY A 312 -12.54 -2.85 -15.30
N MET A 313 -12.10 -1.59 -15.23
CA MET A 313 -10.69 -1.22 -15.36
C MET A 313 -9.84 -1.79 -14.21
N VAL A 314 -10.32 -1.68 -12.98
CA VAL A 314 -9.64 -2.29 -11.81
C VAL A 314 -9.53 -3.80 -12.01
N ALA A 315 -10.60 -4.47 -12.44
CA ALA A 315 -10.57 -5.91 -12.70
C ALA A 315 -9.56 -6.29 -13.80
N ALA A 316 -9.59 -5.59 -14.94
CA ALA A 316 -8.70 -5.85 -16.07
C ALA A 316 -7.22 -5.64 -15.72
N SER A 317 -6.92 -4.58 -14.96
CA SER A 317 -5.55 -4.26 -14.53
C SER A 317 -4.99 -5.29 -13.54
N VAL A 318 -5.82 -5.80 -12.62
CA VAL A 318 -5.46 -6.87 -11.68
C VAL A 318 -5.19 -8.17 -12.43
N LEU A 319 -6.05 -8.54 -13.39
CA LEU A 319 -5.86 -9.71 -14.25
C LEU A 319 -4.57 -9.61 -15.06
N THR A 320 -4.30 -8.46 -15.68
CA THR A 320 -3.07 -8.20 -16.44
C THR A 320 -1.83 -8.31 -15.55
N SER A 321 -1.92 -7.85 -14.30
CA SER A 321 -0.82 -7.95 -13.33
C SER A 321 -0.51 -9.41 -12.96
N PHE A 322 -1.54 -10.26 -12.85
CA PHE A 322 -1.35 -11.69 -12.63
C PHE A 322 -0.75 -12.39 -13.84
N GLN A 323 -1.19 -12.05 -15.06
CA GLN A 323 -0.63 -12.57 -16.31
C GLN A 323 0.85 -12.18 -16.45
N LYS A 324 1.20 -10.90 -16.30
CA LYS A 324 2.60 -10.45 -16.35
C LYS A 324 3.50 -11.15 -15.34
N LYS A 325 3.01 -11.42 -14.13
CA LYS A 325 3.77 -12.19 -13.12
C LYS A 325 4.01 -13.65 -13.54
N LYS A 326 3.03 -14.27 -14.20
CA LYS A 326 3.15 -15.63 -14.74
C LYS A 326 4.17 -15.65 -15.89
N ASP A 327 4.02 -14.76 -16.86
CA ASP A 327 4.90 -14.67 -18.04
C ASP A 327 6.36 -14.39 -17.63
N ASN A 328 6.58 -13.48 -16.66
CA ASN A 328 7.92 -13.20 -16.15
C ASN A 328 8.54 -14.40 -15.43
N LYS A 329 7.72 -15.21 -14.74
CA LYS A 329 8.18 -16.44 -14.09
C LYS A 329 8.55 -17.50 -15.12
N GLU A 330 7.77 -17.64 -16.19
CA GLU A 330 8.06 -18.55 -17.30
C GLU A 330 9.37 -18.16 -18.00
N LYS A 331 9.56 -16.87 -18.34
CA LYS A 331 10.82 -16.37 -18.92
C LYS A 331 12.02 -16.55 -18.00
N ALA A 332 11.85 -16.35 -16.70
CA ALA A 332 12.93 -16.56 -15.73
C ALA A 332 13.33 -18.04 -15.64
N ASN A 333 12.36 -18.95 -15.71
CA ASN A 333 12.63 -20.38 -15.75
C ASN A 333 13.33 -20.79 -17.06
N GLU A 334 12.88 -20.29 -18.20
CA GLU A 334 13.51 -20.55 -19.50
C GLU A 334 14.97 -20.04 -19.52
N LEU A 335 15.21 -18.83 -19.01
CA LEU A 335 16.56 -18.29 -18.90
C LEU A 335 17.44 -19.12 -17.96
N ALA A 336 16.89 -19.63 -16.85
CA ALA A 336 17.61 -20.49 -15.93
C ALA A 336 18.01 -21.82 -16.59
N GLU A 337 17.11 -22.45 -17.36
CA GLU A 337 17.41 -23.68 -18.11
C GLU A 337 18.51 -23.46 -19.16
N ILE A 338 18.50 -22.33 -19.87
CA ILE A 338 19.55 -21.98 -20.84
C ILE A 338 20.90 -21.79 -20.13
N ILE A 339 20.91 -21.07 -19.00
CA ILE A 339 22.13 -20.84 -18.21
C ILE A 339 22.68 -22.17 -17.68
N ASP A 340 21.83 -23.04 -17.13
CA ASP A 340 22.26 -24.33 -16.60
C ASP A 340 22.83 -25.23 -17.70
N ALA A 341 22.22 -25.25 -18.89
CA ALA A 341 22.73 -25.99 -20.05
C ALA A 341 24.09 -25.45 -20.53
N GLU A 342 24.27 -24.13 -20.56
CA GLU A 342 25.55 -23.49 -20.94
C GLU A 342 26.64 -23.75 -19.89
N ILE A 343 26.30 -23.72 -18.60
CA ILE A 343 27.23 -24.08 -17.52
C ILE A 343 27.66 -25.55 -17.67
N GLU A 344 26.71 -26.47 -17.86
CA GLU A 344 27.02 -27.90 -18.02
C GLU A 344 27.92 -28.15 -19.24
N ARG A 345 27.67 -27.45 -20.35
CA ARG A 345 28.51 -27.50 -21.55
C ARG A 345 29.94 -27.05 -21.26
N ARG A 346 30.11 -25.86 -20.64
CA ARG A 346 31.45 -25.32 -20.33
C ARG A 346 32.22 -26.18 -19.33
N VAL A 347 31.53 -26.77 -18.36
CA VAL A 347 32.14 -27.72 -17.42
C VAL A 347 32.64 -28.96 -18.16
N LYS A 348 31.85 -29.53 -19.08
CA LYS A 348 32.28 -30.68 -19.90
C LYS A 348 33.43 -30.35 -20.83
N GLU A 349 33.46 -29.15 -21.42
CA GLU A 349 34.56 -28.69 -22.28
C GLU A 349 35.86 -28.55 -21.46
N ARG A 350 35.83 -27.92 -20.28
CA ARG A 350 36.99 -27.83 -19.38
C ARG A 350 37.51 -29.19 -18.91
N ILE A 351 36.63 -30.10 -18.52
CA ILE A 351 37.04 -31.45 -18.09
C ILE A 351 37.78 -32.16 -19.24
N LYS A 352 37.31 -32.04 -20.48
CA LYS A 352 37.99 -32.62 -21.65
C LYS A 352 39.34 -31.97 -21.95
N GLU A 353 39.47 -30.67 -21.73
CA GLU A 353 40.75 -29.95 -21.88
C GLU A 353 41.75 -30.41 -20.81
N GLU A 354 41.34 -30.46 -19.54
CA GLU A 354 42.16 -30.95 -18.43
C GLU A 354 42.59 -32.42 -18.62
N GLU A 355 41.68 -33.29 -19.09
CA GLU A 355 42.01 -34.68 -19.41
C GLU A 355 43.08 -34.79 -20.53
N LYS A 356 43.00 -33.93 -21.56
CA LYS A 356 44.01 -33.89 -22.63
C LYS A 356 45.36 -33.40 -22.12
N GLU A 357 45.38 -32.33 -21.34
CA GLU A 357 46.61 -31.78 -20.75
C GLU A 357 47.27 -32.81 -19.84
N MET A 358 46.51 -33.46 -18.96
CA MET A 358 47.02 -34.50 -18.07
C MET A 358 47.58 -35.69 -18.84
N LYS A 359 46.90 -36.13 -19.91
CA LYS A 359 47.38 -37.22 -20.76
C LYS A 359 48.67 -36.87 -21.50
N HIS A 360 48.79 -35.63 -21.96
CA HIS A 360 50.01 -35.11 -22.58
C HIS A 360 51.17 -35.05 -21.57
N ASP A 361 50.95 -34.54 -20.35
CA ASP A 361 51.97 -34.49 -19.30
C ASP A 361 52.43 -35.89 -18.88
N LEU A 362 51.49 -36.84 -18.76
CA LEU A 362 51.82 -38.25 -18.47
C LEU A 362 52.67 -38.89 -19.56
N LEU A 363 52.34 -38.68 -20.84
CA LEU A 363 53.12 -39.19 -21.96
C LEU A 363 54.54 -38.61 -21.96
N HIS A 364 54.68 -37.30 -21.76
CA HIS A 364 55.97 -36.64 -21.68
C HIS A 364 56.84 -37.20 -20.53
N ARG A 365 56.26 -37.35 -19.33
CA ARG A 365 56.96 -37.97 -18.19
C ARG A 365 57.35 -39.42 -18.47
N PHE A 366 56.50 -40.18 -19.15
CA PHE A 366 56.78 -41.56 -19.51
C PHE A 366 57.98 -41.66 -20.46
N ASP A 367 58.02 -40.80 -21.48
CA ASP A 367 59.15 -40.70 -22.43
C ASP A 367 60.44 -40.30 -21.71
N GLU A 368 60.41 -39.30 -20.82
CA GLU A 368 61.56 -38.93 -19.98
C GLU A 368 62.07 -40.10 -19.12
N THR A 369 61.15 -40.91 -18.58
CA THR A 369 61.49 -42.06 -17.74
C THR A 369 62.15 -43.17 -18.57
N ILE A 370 61.63 -43.45 -19.76
CA ILE A 370 62.26 -44.39 -20.71
C ILE A 370 63.65 -43.90 -21.13
N GLN A 371 63.81 -42.60 -21.39
CA GLN A 371 65.10 -42.01 -21.74
C GLN A 371 66.12 -42.24 -20.62
N LYS A 372 65.74 -41.95 -19.37
CA LYS A 372 66.58 -42.18 -18.19
C LYS A 372 66.93 -43.65 -17.99
N GLU A 373 66.00 -44.57 -18.18
CA GLU A 373 66.30 -46.01 -18.10
C GLU A 373 67.29 -46.47 -19.18
N LYS A 374 67.17 -45.96 -20.41
CA LYS A 374 68.13 -46.26 -21.49
C LYS A 374 69.53 -45.73 -21.16
N GLU A 375 69.63 -44.52 -20.63
CA GLU A 375 70.90 -43.94 -20.18
C GLU A 375 71.55 -44.74 -19.05
N LEU A 376 70.74 -45.19 -18.07
CA LEU A 376 71.18 -46.06 -16.96
C LEU A 376 71.67 -47.44 -17.42
N LYS A 377 71.02 -48.04 -18.43
CA LYS A 377 71.48 -49.30 -19.05
C LYS A 377 72.80 -49.10 -19.79
N HIS A 378 72.94 -48.00 -20.53
CA HIS A 378 74.18 -47.67 -21.23
C HIS A 378 75.36 -47.42 -20.26
N THR A 379 75.12 -46.77 -19.13
CA THR A 379 76.15 -46.55 -18.09
C THR A 379 76.52 -47.85 -17.37
N ASN A 380 75.55 -48.73 -17.09
CA ASN A 380 75.84 -50.04 -16.51
C ASN A 380 76.58 -50.99 -17.47
N GLU A 381 76.29 -50.93 -18.77
CA GLU A 381 77.03 -51.70 -19.78
C GLU A 381 78.49 -51.21 -19.91
N HIS A 382 78.73 -49.90 -19.90
CA HIS A 382 80.10 -49.35 -19.85
C HIS A 382 80.84 -49.68 -18.55
N ALA A 383 80.19 -49.61 -17.39
CA ALA A 383 80.79 -50.02 -16.11
C ALA A 383 81.12 -51.53 -16.08
N SER A 384 80.32 -52.37 -16.76
CA SER A 384 80.59 -53.82 -16.88
C SER A 384 81.73 -54.15 -17.85
N HIS A 385 82.02 -53.25 -18.82
CA HIS A 385 83.13 -53.39 -19.75
C HIS A 385 84.46 -52.99 -19.11
N ASP A 386 84.49 -51.91 -18.32
CA ASP A 386 85.68 -51.50 -17.57
C ASP A 386 86.10 -52.53 -16.49
N HIS A 387 85.15 -53.27 -15.92
CA HIS A 387 85.48 -54.33 -14.93
C HIS A 387 86.03 -55.62 -15.56
N LYS A 388 85.96 -55.79 -16.89
CA LYS A 388 86.57 -56.92 -17.62
C LYS A 388 87.96 -56.63 -18.19
N VAL A 389 88.41 -55.38 -18.15
CA VAL A 389 89.75 -54.97 -18.65
C VAL A 389 90.83 -55.03 -17.54
N HIS A 390 90.44 -55.27 -16.28
CA HIS A 390 91.36 -55.36 -15.14
C HIS A 390 91.44 -56.74 -14.45
N LYS A 391 91.26 -57.83 -15.19
CA LYS A 391 91.54 -59.19 -14.67
C LYS A 391 92.45 -59.99 -15.58
#